data_AF-A0A1I3JD50-F1
#
_entry.id   AF-A0A1I3JD50-F1
#
_cell.length_a   1.000
_cell.length_b   1.000
_cell.length_c   1.000
_cell.angle_alpha   90.00
_cell.angle_beta   90.00
_cell.angle_gamma   90.00
#
_symmetry.space_group_name_H-M   'P 1'
#
loop_
_entity.id
_entity.type
_entity.pdbx_description
1 polymer ?
#
loop_
_entity_poly.entity_id
_entity_poly.type
_entity_poly.pdbx_seq_one_letter_code
_entity_poly.pdbx_strand_id
1 'polypeptide(L)'
;MQFWNAFEKLLVLRITLELGIRAPISLTLQVPRGDKLELIGSWSYRLQDFGFQDEQFEAVSSPRKVPSQFVNDLKAKLATLENIGSAVPLWLQFAAPSGSLPLIAWEAQLVPVLDRPVVRLSALQGPPPAEFEETLEVALCSSVPLSKTSFPVVEYLEKLIEVFKEVRRRTTIHVFSDLKTHQALDPKTLPDNVRLHLPQEAATYAVPARDPSIASDDAIDNPWLRWVSNATGEQPLDVVCFVNHGYLSGDHGAIAFAQSPVMNEDRGWARFIGAPQLSRFMTNTGAWCLILGSPHGNYSTAGSRMLLEEVSQRLPGHALLHDLALDQDCDGLTAACQSLFGTPRFENPPRHPSLTMYATPAKRMETETLYLPAGFESLHTDDLWEIANVIQQPAAAGPSLRDVVQQAESPRWVVAAERYLNTCRQESKRSAANLGAAGDSRNMSSVGPDLETFQQIEAIIQSYAASPTADSQDSPDDFQSPGMMSAPM
;
A
#
# COMPACT_ATOMS: atom_id res chain seq x y z
N MET A 1 -3.05 -6.74 34.67
CA MET A 1 -2.00 -7.76 34.39
C MET A 1 -2.59 -8.84 33.48
N GLN A 2 -2.90 -8.49 32.21
CA GLN A 2 -3.56 -9.36 31.21
C GLN A 2 -3.10 -9.00 29.77
N PHE A 3 -1.82 -8.63 29.60
CA PHE A 3 -1.28 -8.12 28.33
C PHE A 3 -0.63 -9.18 27.41
N TRP A 4 -0.81 -10.49 27.68
CA TRP A 4 0.07 -11.54 27.11
C TRP A 4 -0.42 -12.32 25.87
N ASN A 5 -1.63 -12.13 25.32
CA ASN A 5 -2.16 -13.08 24.31
C ASN A 5 -2.10 -12.66 22.84
N ALA A 6 -1.52 -11.50 22.49
CA ALA A 6 -1.48 -11.07 21.09
C ALA A 6 -0.45 -11.83 20.22
N PHE A 7 0.50 -12.58 20.79
CA PHE A 7 1.46 -13.39 19.99
C PHE A 7 0.81 -14.69 19.57
N GLU A 8 -0.14 -15.23 20.32
CA GLU A 8 -0.68 -16.58 20.13
C GLU A 8 -1.40 -16.81 18.79
N LYS A 9 -1.61 -15.77 17.97
CA LYS A 9 -2.48 -15.83 16.78
C LYS A 9 -1.83 -15.27 15.50
N LEU A 10 -0.52 -15.31 15.36
CA LEU A 10 0.16 -14.91 14.12
C LEU A 10 0.54 -16.14 13.28
N LEU A 11 -0.21 -16.45 12.22
CA LEU A 11 0.17 -17.54 11.32
C LEU A 11 0.87 -16.96 10.09
N VAL A 12 2.17 -17.19 9.94
CA VAL A 12 2.95 -16.61 8.83
C VAL A 12 3.36 -17.70 7.84
N LEU A 13 2.92 -17.57 6.59
CA LEU A 13 3.47 -18.30 5.46
C LEU A 13 4.49 -17.41 4.77
N ARG A 14 5.77 -17.67 5.02
CA ARG A 14 6.88 -16.97 4.37
C ARG A 14 7.20 -17.63 3.03
N ILE A 15 7.27 -16.79 2.00
CA ILE A 15 7.44 -17.14 0.59
C ILE A 15 8.75 -16.50 0.13
N THR A 16 9.74 -17.30 -0.21
CA THR A 16 11.08 -16.83 -0.61
C THR A 16 11.41 -17.36 -1.99
N LEU A 17 11.91 -16.49 -2.87
CA LEU A 17 12.56 -16.90 -4.11
C LEU A 17 14.06 -16.98 -3.85
N GLU A 18 14.63 -18.18 -3.90
CA GLU A 18 16.08 -18.36 -3.75
C GLU A 18 16.77 -18.04 -5.06
N LEU A 19 17.75 -17.13 -5.06
CA LEU A 19 18.51 -16.82 -6.25
C LEU A 19 19.48 -17.96 -6.58
N GLY A 20 19.38 -18.53 -7.79
CA GLY A 20 20.25 -19.61 -8.26
C GLY A 20 19.78 -20.23 -9.58
N ILE A 21 20.56 -21.17 -10.12
CA ILE A 21 20.35 -21.79 -11.46
C ILE A 21 18.93 -22.38 -11.65
N ARG A 22 18.23 -22.71 -10.56
CA ARG A 22 16.86 -23.27 -10.60
C ARG A 22 15.81 -22.37 -9.97
N ALA A 23 16.23 -21.26 -9.38
CA ALA A 23 15.45 -20.31 -8.60
C ALA A 23 14.30 -20.97 -7.81
N PRO A 24 14.58 -21.90 -6.87
CA PRO A 24 13.51 -22.59 -6.16
C PRO A 24 12.73 -21.61 -5.28
N ILE A 25 11.44 -21.88 -5.16
CA ILE A 25 10.53 -21.17 -4.27
C ILE A 25 10.45 -21.97 -2.98
N SER A 26 10.84 -21.34 -1.88
CA SER A 26 10.74 -21.89 -0.53
C SER A 26 9.52 -21.31 0.17
N LEU A 27 8.62 -22.18 0.61
CA LEU A 27 7.43 -21.84 1.37
C LEU A 27 7.62 -22.38 2.78
N THR A 28 7.49 -21.54 3.80
CA THR A 28 7.67 -21.94 5.20
C THR A 28 6.52 -21.43 6.05
N LEU A 29 5.86 -22.33 6.77
CA LEU A 29 4.78 -22.00 7.69
C LEU A 29 5.33 -21.89 9.11
N GLN A 30 5.16 -20.72 9.69
CA GLN A 30 5.66 -20.34 11.00
C GLN A 30 4.50 -19.99 11.94
N VAL A 31 4.63 -20.42 13.20
CA VAL A 31 3.66 -20.14 14.25
C VAL A 31 4.34 -19.60 15.51
N PRO A 32 3.69 -18.71 16.26
CA PRO A 32 4.18 -18.17 17.52
C PRO A 32 4.25 -19.26 18.59
N ARG A 33 5.40 -19.38 19.23
CA ARG A 33 5.59 -20.18 20.44
C ARG A 33 6.43 -19.40 21.44
N GLY A 34 5.75 -18.75 22.36
CA GLY A 34 6.36 -17.76 23.25
C GLY A 34 6.74 -16.49 22.48
N ASP A 35 8.02 -16.16 22.51
CA ASP A 35 8.65 -15.01 21.86
C ASP A 35 9.25 -15.34 20.48
N LYS A 36 9.24 -16.62 20.08
CA LYS A 36 9.80 -17.08 18.80
C LYS A 36 8.73 -17.55 17.82
N LEU A 37 9.05 -17.48 16.54
CA LEU A 37 8.32 -18.16 15.48
C LEU A 37 8.92 -19.56 15.27
N GLU A 38 8.13 -20.61 15.52
CA GLU A 38 8.49 -22.00 15.25
C GLU A 38 8.08 -22.39 13.82
N LEU A 39 9.00 -23.02 13.10
CA LEU A 39 8.75 -23.61 11.79
C LEU A 39 7.98 -24.94 11.94
N ILE A 40 6.78 -25.02 11.37
CA ILE A 40 5.92 -26.23 11.46
C ILE A 40 5.66 -26.91 10.10
N GLY A 41 6.03 -26.26 9.01
CA GLY A 41 5.93 -26.78 7.65
C GLY A 41 6.90 -26.09 6.70
N SER A 42 7.45 -26.85 5.76
CA SER A 42 8.36 -26.35 4.72
C SER A 42 8.11 -27.10 3.42
N TRP A 43 8.08 -26.36 2.32
CA TRP A 43 7.88 -26.89 0.97
C TRP A 43 8.82 -26.18 -0.01
N SER A 44 9.23 -26.90 -1.05
CA SER A 44 10.09 -26.36 -2.11
C SER A 44 9.52 -26.71 -3.46
N TYR A 45 9.42 -25.72 -4.34
CA TYR A 45 8.88 -25.82 -5.68
C TYR A 45 9.76 -25.05 -6.67
N ARG A 46 9.53 -25.26 -7.97
CA ARG A 46 10.09 -24.41 -9.02
C ARG A 46 9.06 -23.37 -9.45
N LEU A 47 9.52 -22.30 -10.10
CA LEU A 47 8.63 -21.32 -10.74
C LEU A 47 7.63 -21.99 -11.70
N GLN A 48 8.05 -22.99 -12.47
CA GLN A 48 7.15 -23.68 -13.41
C GLN A 48 5.97 -24.38 -12.72
N ASP A 49 6.14 -24.83 -11.47
CA ASP A 49 5.06 -25.46 -10.70
C ASP A 49 3.93 -24.46 -10.38
N PHE A 50 4.23 -23.16 -10.42
CA PHE A 50 3.26 -22.08 -10.26
C PHE A 50 2.66 -21.57 -11.59
N GLY A 51 3.05 -22.19 -12.71
CA GLY A 51 2.61 -21.81 -14.05
C GLY A 51 3.41 -20.65 -14.67
N PHE A 52 4.59 -20.33 -14.15
CA PHE A 52 5.52 -19.42 -14.81
C PHE A 52 6.20 -20.13 -16.00
N GLN A 53 6.08 -19.56 -17.20
CA GLN A 53 6.70 -20.06 -18.44
C GLN A 53 7.96 -19.24 -18.72
N ASP A 54 9.14 -19.86 -18.60
CA ASP A 54 10.47 -19.25 -18.77
C ASP A 54 10.70 -17.91 -18.01
N GLU A 55 11.93 -17.38 -18.03
CA GLU A 55 12.29 -16.12 -17.35
C GLU A 55 11.76 -14.87 -18.06
N GLN A 56 11.05 -15.03 -19.18
CA GLN A 56 10.54 -13.90 -19.97
C GLN A 56 9.14 -13.52 -19.50
N PHE A 57 9.04 -12.32 -18.94
CA PHE A 57 7.85 -11.71 -18.33
C PHE A 57 6.76 -11.30 -19.34
N GLU A 58 6.77 -11.83 -20.57
CA GLU A 58 5.85 -11.36 -21.61
C GLU A 58 4.41 -11.89 -21.43
N ALA A 59 3.46 -10.96 -21.49
CA ALA A 59 2.02 -11.13 -21.62
C ALA A 59 1.36 -12.25 -20.78
N VAL A 60 0.98 -11.87 -19.55
CA VAL A 60 0.25 -12.62 -18.52
C VAL A 60 -1.14 -13.10 -18.96
N SER A 61 -1.21 -14.00 -19.93
CA SER A 61 -2.47 -14.62 -20.35
C SER A 61 -2.75 -15.92 -19.61
N SER A 62 -1.71 -16.62 -19.13
CA SER A 62 -1.89 -17.87 -18.41
C SER A 62 -2.18 -17.63 -16.93
N PRO A 63 -3.27 -18.19 -16.38
CA PRO A 63 -3.58 -18.07 -14.96
C PRO A 63 -2.52 -18.79 -14.14
N ARG A 64 -1.85 -18.04 -13.26
CA ARG A 64 -0.83 -18.58 -12.34
C ARG A 64 -1.52 -19.28 -11.18
N LYS A 65 -1.03 -20.46 -10.83
CA LYS A 65 -1.70 -21.36 -9.86
C LYS A 65 -0.77 -21.71 -8.72
N VAL A 66 -1.34 -21.85 -7.53
CA VAL A 66 -0.65 -22.43 -6.38
C VAL A 66 -0.71 -23.96 -6.54
N PRO A 67 0.41 -24.70 -6.38
CA PRO A 67 0.42 -26.15 -6.50
C PRO A 67 -0.63 -26.80 -5.58
N SER A 68 -1.49 -27.65 -6.13
CA SER A 68 -2.58 -28.27 -5.37
C SER A 68 -2.07 -29.13 -4.20
N GLN A 69 -0.94 -29.79 -4.38
CA GLN A 69 -0.26 -30.55 -3.32
C GLN A 69 0.08 -29.64 -2.12
N PHE A 70 0.63 -28.45 -2.38
CA PHE A 70 0.94 -27.48 -1.33
C PHE A 70 -0.32 -27.06 -0.58
N VAL A 71 -1.40 -26.74 -1.29
CA VAL A 71 -2.66 -26.30 -0.66
C VAL A 71 -3.23 -27.40 0.26
N ASN A 72 -3.19 -28.65 -0.17
CA ASN A 72 -3.65 -29.80 0.62
C ASN A 72 -2.79 -30.00 1.87
N ASP A 73 -1.47 -29.94 1.72
CA ASP A 73 -0.54 -30.10 2.84
C ASP A 73 -0.66 -28.95 3.85
N LEU A 74 -0.80 -27.71 3.35
CA LEU A 74 -1.04 -26.53 4.18
C LEU A 74 -2.34 -26.67 4.97
N LYS A 75 -3.43 -27.10 4.32
CA LYS A 75 -4.71 -27.35 4.99
C LYS A 75 -4.58 -28.40 6.11
N ALA A 76 -3.90 -29.51 5.82
CA ALA A 76 -3.66 -30.57 6.80
C ALA A 76 -2.82 -30.06 7.99
N LYS A 77 -1.78 -29.27 7.73
CA LYS A 77 -0.95 -28.65 8.78
C LYS A 77 -1.74 -27.69 9.65
N LEU A 78 -2.54 -26.80 9.06
CA LEU A 78 -3.38 -25.87 9.81
C LEU A 78 -4.41 -26.60 10.68
N ALA A 79 -4.95 -27.74 10.21
CA ALA A 79 -5.89 -28.54 11.00
C ALA A 79 -5.28 -29.17 12.26
N THR A 80 -3.94 -29.32 12.34
CA THR A 80 -3.26 -29.80 13.55
C THR A 80 -3.11 -28.74 14.65
N LEU A 81 -3.45 -27.47 14.36
CA LEU A 81 -3.32 -26.36 15.30
C LEU A 81 -4.62 -26.20 16.10
N GLU A 82 -4.84 -27.08 17.09
CA GLU A 82 -6.07 -27.16 17.89
C GLU A 82 -6.51 -25.83 18.53
N ASN A 83 -5.57 -24.92 18.81
CA ASN A 83 -5.82 -23.64 19.49
C ASN A 83 -5.97 -22.44 18.55
N ILE A 84 -5.87 -22.61 17.23
CA ILE A 84 -5.88 -21.50 16.27
C ILE A 84 -7.11 -21.59 15.37
N GLY A 85 -8.18 -20.90 15.78
CA GLY A 85 -9.45 -20.87 15.06
C GLY A 85 -9.36 -20.34 13.63
N SER A 86 -10.38 -20.65 12.81
CA SER A 86 -10.47 -20.22 11.40
C SER A 86 -10.55 -18.70 11.20
N ALA A 87 -10.89 -17.94 12.24
CA ALA A 87 -10.89 -16.48 12.20
C ALA A 87 -9.47 -15.88 12.20
N VAL A 88 -8.45 -16.65 12.58
CA VAL A 88 -7.07 -16.18 12.58
C VAL A 88 -6.55 -16.11 11.14
N PRO A 89 -6.13 -14.92 10.66
CA PRO A 89 -5.62 -14.75 9.31
C PRO A 89 -4.34 -15.56 9.08
N LEU A 90 -4.20 -16.11 7.88
CA LEU A 90 -2.93 -16.57 7.34
C LEU A 90 -2.22 -15.38 6.68
N TRP A 91 -1.11 -14.97 7.27
CA TRP A 91 -0.27 -13.87 6.79
C TRP A 91 0.75 -14.37 5.77
N LEU A 92 0.72 -13.84 4.55
CA LEU A 92 1.69 -14.10 3.51
C LEU A 92 2.84 -13.11 3.63
N GLN A 93 4.05 -13.59 3.84
CA GLN A 93 5.26 -12.76 3.83
C GLN A 93 6.07 -13.05 2.56
N PHE A 94 6.11 -12.09 1.64
CA PHE A 94 6.98 -12.17 0.47
C PHE A 94 8.38 -11.67 0.84
N ALA A 95 9.32 -12.58 1.03
CA ALA A 95 10.71 -12.23 1.34
C ALA A 95 11.41 -11.69 0.08
N ALA A 96 12.23 -10.64 0.25
CA ALA A 96 13.00 -10.08 -0.85
C ALA A 96 14.20 -10.98 -1.22
N PRO A 97 14.48 -11.19 -2.53
CA PRO A 97 13.62 -10.84 -3.66
C PRO A 97 12.42 -11.81 -3.75
N SER A 98 11.23 -11.26 -4.02
CA SER A 98 10.00 -12.07 -4.23
C SER A 98 9.65 -12.27 -5.71
N GLY A 99 10.32 -11.50 -6.59
CA GLY A 99 10.12 -11.55 -8.04
C GLY A 99 8.64 -11.47 -8.43
N SER A 100 8.21 -12.38 -9.28
CA SER A 100 6.83 -12.46 -9.77
C SER A 100 5.83 -13.14 -8.81
N LEU A 101 6.24 -13.66 -7.64
CA LEU A 101 5.35 -14.43 -6.75
C LEU A 101 4.14 -13.63 -6.21
N PRO A 102 4.24 -12.33 -5.92
CA PRO A 102 3.09 -11.51 -5.51
C PRO A 102 1.99 -11.41 -6.57
N LEU A 103 2.29 -11.68 -7.83
CA LEU A 103 1.32 -11.62 -8.93
C LEU A 103 0.29 -12.75 -8.91
N ILE A 104 0.58 -13.84 -8.19
CA ILE A 104 -0.38 -14.93 -8.01
C ILE A 104 -1.54 -14.42 -7.17
N ALA A 105 -2.77 -14.78 -7.56
CA ALA A 105 -3.98 -14.53 -6.78
C ALA A 105 -4.07 -15.55 -5.62
N TRP A 106 -3.15 -15.44 -4.65
CA TRP A 106 -3.07 -16.36 -3.51
C TRP A 106 -4.38 -16.43 -2.74
N GLU A 107 -5.02 -15.29 -2.51
CA GLU A 107 -6.26 -15.17 -1.76
C GLU A 107 -7.40 -15.91 -2.46
N ALA A 108 -7.56 -15.71 -3.77
CA ALA A 108 -8.57 -16.40 -4.58
C ALA A 108 -8.42 -17.94 -4.59
N GLN A 109 -7.20 -18.44 -4.35
CA GLN A 109 -6.91 -19.88 -4.37
C GLN A 109 -6.89 -20.51 -2.97
N LEU A 110 -6.49 -19.76 -1.94
CA LEU A 110 -6.34 -20.26 -0.58
C LEU A 110 -7.61 -20.04 0.25
N VAL A 111 -8.28 -18.88 0.15
CA VAL A 111 -9.46 -18.57 0.98
C VAL A 111 -10.56 -19.64 0.85
N PRO A 112 -10.96 -20.09 -0.36
CA PRO A 112 -12.04 -21.08 -0.50
C PRO A 112 -11.68 -22.45 0.07
N VAL A 113 -10.40 -22.81 0.12
CA VAL A 113 -9.94 -24.15 0.54
C VAL A 113 -9.64 -24.21 2.03
N LEU A 114 -9.10 -23.11 2.58
CA LEU A 114 -8.68 -23.00 3.97
C LEU A 114 -9.79 -22.47 4.90
N ASP A 115 -10.85 -21.85 4.35
CA ASP A 115 -11.92 -21.17 5.10
C ASP A 115 -11.37 -20.20 6.16
N ARG A 116 -10.48 -19.31 5.73
CA ARG A 116 -9.88 -18.29 6.61
C ARG A 116 -9.41 -17.08 5.85
N PRO A 117 -9.22 -15.94 6.54
CA PRO A 117 -8.68 -14.76 5.90
C PRO A 117 -7.24 -15.03 5.46
N VAL A 118 -6.88 -14.56 4.27
CA VAL A 118 -5.51 -14.59 3.76
C VAL A 118 -5.11 -13.15 3.49
N VAL A 119 -4.03 -12.71 4.13
CA VAL A 119 -3.61 -11.30 4.18
C VAL A 119 -2.12 -11.26 3.89
N ARG A 120 -1.64 -10.25 3.17
CA ARG A 120 -0.21 -10.04 2.93
C ARG A 120 0.38 -9.11 3.98
N LEU A 121 1.56 -9.44 4.44
CA LEU A 121 2.33 -8.56 5.30
C LEU A 121 2.97 -7.45 4.45
N SER A 122 2.76 -6.20 4.84
CA SER A 122 3.49 -5.07 4.26
C SER A 122 5.00 -5.23 4.49
N ALA A 123 5.84 -4.75 3.57
CA ALA A 123 7.29 -4.81 3.80
C ALA A 123 7.73 -3.83 4.90
N LEU A 124 7.00 -2.72 5.06
CA LEU A 124 7.25 -1.72 6.10
C LEU A 124 6.37 -2.02 7.31
N GLN A 125 6.91 -2.84 8.21
CA GLN A 125 6.30 -3.26 9.47
C GLN A 125 6.48 -2.16 10.55
N GLY A 126 6.05 -0.93 10.24
CA GLY A 126 6.04 0.20 11.15
C GLY A 126 4.69 0.41 11.83
N PRO A 127 4.64 1.16 12.96
CA PRO A 127 3.36 1.56 13.52
C PRO A 127 2.50 2.20 12.42
N PRO A 128 1.19 1.95 12.44
CA PRO A 128 0.31 2.50 11.42
C PRO A 128 0.47 4.03 11.43
N PRO A 129 0.46 4.66 10.25
CA PRO A 129 0.56 6.10 10.13
C PRO A 129 -0.49 6.81 11.03
N ALA A 130 -0.20 8.04 11.49
CA ALA A 130 -1.16 8.81 12.30
C ALA A 130 -2.48 9.04 11.54
N GLU A 131 -3.64 8.88 12.18
CA GLU A 131 -4.94 8.95 11.52
C GLU A 131 -5.93 9.81 12.29
N PHE A 132 -6.89 10.41 11.58
CA PHE A 132 -8.06 11.02 12.20
C PHE A 132 -9.04 9.92 12.64
N GLU A 133 -9.39 9.91 13.94
CA GLU A 133 -10.23 8.85 14.50
C GLU A 133 -11.69 8.96 14.04
N GLU A 134 -12.19 10.19 13.88
CA GLU A 134 -13.61 10.44 13.63
C GLU A 134 -13.96 10.65 12.16
N THR A 135 -12.99 11.06 11.33
CA THR A 135 -13.21 11.44 9.94
C THR A 135 -12.46 10.52 8.99
N LEU A 136 -12.92 10.45 7.74
CA LEU A 136 -12.26 9.74 6.66
C LEU A 136 -12.41 10.53 5.35
N GLU A 137 -11.28 10.99 4.80
CA GLU A 137 -11.26 11.70 3.52
C GLU A 137 -10.84 10.73 2.40
N VAL A 138 -11.76 10.47 1.46
CA VAL A 138 -11.60 9.44 0.44
C VAL A 138 -11.60 10.07 -0.95
N ALA A 139 -10.56 9.82 -1.74
CA ALA A 139 -10.56 10.13 -3.17
C ALA A 139 -10.92 8.89 -3.99
N LEU A 140 -12.05 8.90 -4.70
CA LEU A 140 -12.44 7.90 -5.69
C LEU A 140 -12.08 8.41 -7.09
N CYS A 141 -11.06 7.80 -7.68
CA CYS A 141 -10.54 8.15 -8.98
C CYS A 141 -10.90 7.07 -10.00
N SER A 142 -11.39 7.46 -11.17
CA SER A 142 -11.70 6.50 -12.25
C SER A 142 -11.38 7.06 -13.62
N SER A 143 -10.96 6.17 -14.52
CA SER A 143 -10.78 6.52 -15.92
C SER A 143 -11.00 5.30 -16.81
N VAL A 144 -11.68 5.51 -17.93
CA VAL A 144 -11.93 4.47 -18.95
C VAL A 144 -11.20 4.85 -20.24
N PRO A 145 -9.86 4.65 -20.33
CA PRO A 145 -9.11 5.00 -21.53
C PRO A 145 -9.64 4.26 -22.77
N LEU A 146 -9.82 4.97 -23.90
CA LEU A 146 -10.31 4.39 -25.15
C LEU A 146 -9.44 3.27 -25.72
N SER A 147 -8.16 3.22 -25.32
CA SER A 147 -7.23 2.16 -25.69
C SER A 147 -7.37 0.88 -24.88
N LYS A 148 -8.32 0.81 -23.94
CA LYS A 148 -8.61 -0.36 -23.11
C LYS A 148 -10.08 -0.77 -23.24
N THR A 149 -10.41 -1.95 -22.70
CA THR A 149 -11.76 -2.51 -22.73
C THR A 149 -12.72 -1.68 -21.89
N SER A 150 -13.83 -1.21 -22.47
CA SER A 150 -14.83 -0.47 -21.68
C SER A 150 -15.48 -1.34 -20.60
N PHE A 151 -15.82 -0.73 -19.45
CA PHE A 151 -16.54 -1.36 -18.34
C PHE A 151 -17.56 -0.39 -17.74
N PRO A 152 -18.58 -0.87 -16.98
CA PRO A 152 -19.62 -0.03 -16.39
C PRO A 152 -19.09 0.77 -15.18
N VAL A 153 -18.28 1.79 -15.44
CA VAL A 153 -17.59 2.58 -14.41
C VAL A 153 -18.54 3.31 -13.47
N VAL A 154 -19.68 3.82 -13.96
CA VAL A 154 -20.66 4.56 -13.15
C VAL A 154 -21.26 3.65 -12.08
N GLU A 155 -21.75 2.47 -12.46
CA GLU A 155 -22.30 1.47 -11.52
C GLU A 155 -21.25 1.09 -10.47
N TYR A 156 -19.99 0.95 -10.86
CA TYR A 156 -18.93 0.60 -9.92
C TYR A 156 -18.64 1.75 -8.95
N LEU A 157 -18.58 3.00 -9.41
CA LEU A 157 -18.43 4.16 -8.53
C LEU A 157 -19.58 4.28 -7.54
N GLU A 158 -20.83 4.07 -7.99
CA GLU A 158 -22.01 4.07 -7.11
C GLU A 158 -21.89 3.01 -6.01
N LYS A 159 -21.47 1.77 -6.37
CA LYS A 159 -21.21 0.71 -5.38
C LYS A 159 -20.13 1.11 -4.37
N LEU A 160 -19.03 1.71 -4.84
CA LEU A 160 -17.96 2.18 -3.95
C LEU A 160 -18.43 3.28 -3.00
N ILE A 161 -19.27 4.20 -3.48
CA ILE A 161 -19.88 5.23 -2.62
C ILE A 161 -20.70 4.57 -1.50
N GLU A 162 -21.50 3.54 -1.83
CA GLU A 162 -22.24 2.77 -0.81
C GLU A 162 -21.32 2.05 0.17
N VAL A 163 -20.24 1.41 -0.29
CA VAL A 163 -19.22 0.81 0.59
C VAL A 163 -18.71 1.81 1.63
N PHE A 164 -18.33 3.01 1.20
CA PHE A 164 -17.75 4.00 2.11
C PHE A 164 -18.77 4.66 3.04
N LYS A 165 -20.06 4.65 2.69
CA LYS A 165 -21.15 5.08 3.58
C LYS A 165 -21.35 4.13 4.75
N GLU A 166 -21.00 2.85 4.59
CA GLU A 166 -21.11 1.85 5.66
C GLU A 166 -19.95 1.91 6.67
N VAL A 167 -18.90 2.68 6.38
CA VAL A 167 -17.79 2.89 7.30
C VAL A 167 -18.25 3.70 8.51
N ARG A 168 -17.89 3.25 9.72
CA ARG A 168 -18.25 3.91 10.99
C ARG A 168 -17.37 5.14 11.31
N ARG A 169 -17.17 6.01 10.33
CA ARG A 169 -16.50 7.32 10.46
C ARG A 169 -17.28 8.37 9.66
N ARG A 170 -17.10 9.65 9.96
CA ARG A 170 -17.61 10.75 9.13
C ARG A 170 -16.78 10.80 7.84
N THR A 171 -17.32 10.22 6.78
CA THR A 171 -16.60 10.08 5.52
C THR A 171 -16.96 11.21 4.54
N THR A 172 -15.96 11.94 4.03
CA THR A 172 -16.11 12.78 2.84
C THR A 172 -15.57 12.03 1.64
N ILE A 173 -16.34 11.96 0.55
CA ILE A 173 -15.95 11.23 -0.66
C ILE A 173 -15.77 12.21 -1.80
N HIS A 174 -14.55 12.33 -2.33
CA HIS A 174 -14.23 13.12 -3.50
C HIS A 174 -14.21 12.22 -4.74
N VAL A 175 -15.06 12.49 -5.72
CA VAL A 175 -15.14 11.70 -6.96
C VAL A 175 -14.45 12.44 -8.09
N PHE A 176 -13.44 11.80 -8.67
CA PHE A 176 -12.66 12.24 -9.82
C PHE A 176 -12.83 11.25 -10.97
N SER A 177 -13.31 11.72 -12.11
CA SER A 177 -13.55 10.87 -13.27
C SER A 177 -13.19 11.56 -14.57
N ASP A 178 -13.20 10.83 -15.69
CA ASP A 178 -13.09 11.46 -17.00
C ASP A 178 -14.38 12.20 -17.36
N LEU A 179 -14.31 13.08 -18.36
CA LEU A 179 -15.44 13.90 -18.80
C LEU A 179 -16.71 13.08 -19.11
N LYS A 180 -16.55 11.94 -19.79
CA LYS A 180 -17.70 11.09 -20.18
C LYS A 180 -18.37 10.47 -18.95
N THR A 181 -17.57 9.96 -18.03
CA THR A 181 -18.05 9.37 -16.77
C THR A 181 -18.71 10.42 -15.89
N HIS A 182 -18.10 11.61 -15.79
CA HIS A 182 -18.64 12.72 -15.02
C HIS A 182 -20.02 13.13 -15.52
N GLN A 183 -20.20 13.25 -16.84
CA GLN A 183 -21.49 13.59 -17.46
C GLN A 183 -22.58 12.53 -17.24
N ALA A 184 -22.19 11.28 -16.96
CA ALA A 184 -23.11 10.19 -16.71
C ALA A 184 -23.51 10.06 -15.23
N LEU A 185 -22.75 10.67 -14.31
CA LEU A 185 -23.11 10.78 -12.90
C LEU A 185 -24.10 11.93 -12.72
N ASP A 186 -25.21 11.69 -12.01
CA ASP A 186 -26.17 12.75 -11.66
C ASP A 186 -25.81 13.33 -10.27
N PRO A 187 -25.33 14.59 -10.18
CA PRO A 187 -25.00 15.20 -8.89
C PRO A 187 -26.18 15.24 -7.91
N LYS A 188 -27.43 15.18 -8.40
CA LYS A 188 -28.63 15.24 -7.56
C LYS A 188 -28.98 13.93 -6.87
N THR A 189 -28.45 12.81 -7.35
CA THR A 189 -28.65 11.50 -6.73
C THR A 189 -27.53 11.15 -5.75
N LEU A 190 -26.42 11.91 -5.79
CA LEU A 190 -25.29 11.70 -4.89
C LEU A 190 -25.61 12.20 -3.47
N PRO A 191 -25.15 11.49 -2.43
CA PRO A 191 -25.26 11.95 -1.04
C PRO A 191 -24.53 13.28 -0.79
N ASP A 192 -24.96 14.04 0.22
CA ASP A 192 -24.40 15.36 0.58
C ASP A 192 -22.90 15.33 0.91
N ASN A 193 -22.38 14.21 1.39
CA ASN A 193 -20.97 14.02 1.72
C ASN A 193 -20.11 13.59 0.50
N VAL A 194 -20.70 13.52 -0.69
CA VAL A 194 -20.01 13.21 -1.94
C VAL A 194 -19.77 14.50 -2.75
N ARG A 195 -18.50 14.80 -3.01
CA ARG A 195 -18.07 15.95 -3.83
C ARG A 195 -17.64 15.45 -5.20
N LEU A 196 -18.48 15.69 -6.21
CA LEU A 196 -18.16 15.39 -7.60
C LEU A 196 -17.36 16.53 -8.22
N HIS A 197 -16.08 16.30 -8.53
CA HIS A 197 -15.19 17.32 -9.08
C HIS A 197 -15.33 17.43 -10.60
N LEU A 198 -15.20 18.66 -11.13
CA LEU A 198 -15.35 18.96 -12.56
C LEU A 198 -14.06 18.67 -13.32
N PRO A 199 -14.04 17.73 -14.30
CA PRO A 199 -12.82 17.39 -15.05
C PRO A 199 -12.19 18.59 -15.76
N GLN A 200 -12.99 19.60 -16.12
CA GLN A 200 -12.54 20.83 -16.77
C GLN A 200 -11.52 21.62 -15.95
N GLU A 201 -11.52 21.49 -14.62
CA GLU A 201 -10.51 22.09 -13.75
C GLU A 201 -9.11 21.53 -14.02
N ALA A 202 -9.02 20.34 -14.61
CA ALA A 202 -7.76 19.72 -15.01
C ALA A 202 -7.20 20.26 -16.34
N ALA A 203 -7.92 21.13 -17.05
CA ALA A 203 -7.51 21.64 -18.36
C ALA A 203 -6.23 22.49 -18.31
N THR A 204 -5.85 22.99 -17.13
CA THR A 204 -4.61 23.76 -16.90
C THR A 204 -3.36 22.88 -16.90
N TYR A 205 -3.50 21.56 -16.69
CA TYR A 205 -2.36 20.65 -16.68
C TYR A 205 -2.05 20.22 -18.10
N ALA A 206 -0.82 20.52 -18.55
CA ALA A 206 -0.33 20.06 -19.83
C ALA A 206 -0.42 18.53 -19.92
N VAL A 207 -0.84 18.02 -21.09
CA VAL A 207 -0.76 16.60 -21.40
C VAL A 207 0.67 16.34 -21.87
N PRO A 208 1.48 15.53 -21.16
CA PRO A 208 2.83 15.24 -21.61
C PRO A 208 2.86 14.58 -23.00
N ALA A 209 4.04 14.43 -23.59
CA ALA A 209 4.19 13.60 -24.79
C ALA A 209 3.82 12.13 -24.48
N ARG A 210 3.53 11.36 -25.53
CA ARG A 210 3.30 9.92 -25.40
C ARG A 210 4.60 9.24 -24.96
N ASP A 211 4.51 8.47 -23.88
CA ASP A 211 5.61 7.63 -23.39
C ASP A 211 5.08 6.23 -23.08
N PRO A 212 5.52 5.18 -23.79
CA PRO A 212 5.05 3.82 -23.53
C PRO A 212 5.62 3.23 -22.22
N SER A 213 6.63 3.85 -21.61
CA SER A 213 7.24 3.35 -20.39
C SER A 213 6.40 3.69 -19.15
N ILE A 214 6.54 2.86 -18.12
CA ILE A 214 6.09 3.22 -16.77
C ILE A 214 7.18 4.13 -16.19
N ALA A 215 6.81 5.34 -15.78
CA ALA A 215 7.75 6.27 -15.16
C ALA A 215 8.47 5.60 -13.98
N SER A 216 9.80 5.67 -14.00
CA SER A 216 10.66 5.12 -12.96
C SER A 216 11.00 6.15 -11.87
N ASP A 217 10.83 7.43 -12.16
CA ASP A 217 10.98 8.51 -11.19
C ASP A 217 9.69 8.78 -10.41
N ASP A 218 9.83 9.55 -9.33
CA ASP A 218 8.75 9.91 -8.42
C ASP A 218 8.09 11.26 -8.77
N ALA A 219 8.46 11.89 -9.90
CA ALA A 219 7.91 13.18 -10.28
C ALA A 219 6.41 13.05 -10.63
N ILE A 220 5.59 13.91 -10.04
CA ILE A 220 4.14 13.93 -10.31
C ILE A 220 3.87 14.81 -11.53
N ASP A 221 4.11 14.26 -12.71
CA ASP A 221 3.82 14.90 -14.00
C ASP A 221 2.42 14.55 -14.54
N ASN A 222 1.79 13.50 -13.99
CA ASN A 222 0.52 12.99 -14.50
C ASN A 222 -0.64 13.97 -14.21
N PRO A 223 -1.40 14.41 -15.24
CA PRO A 223 -2.43 15.43 -15.07
C PRO A 223 -3.57 15.01 -14.13
N TRP A 224 -3.82 13.70 -13.98
CA TRP A 224 -4.80 13.20 -13.03
C TRP A 224 -4.38 13.45 -11.58
N LEU A 225 -3.16 13.04 -11.21
CA LEU A 225 -2.67 13.19 -9.85
C LEU A 225 -2.51 14.66 -9.45
N ARG A 226 -2.04 15.49 -10.39
CA ARG A 226 -1.94 16.95 -10.17
C ARG A 226 -3.31 17.58 -9.94
N TRP A 227 -4.31 17.18 -10.74
CA TRP A 227 -5.68 17.66 -10.54
C TRP A 227 -6.24 17.24 -9.19
N VAL A 228 -6.14 15.96 -8.82
CA VAL A 228 -6.64 15.49 -7.52
C VAL A 228 -5.96 16.24 -6.38
N SER A 229 -4.64 16.35 -6.39
CA SER A 229 -3.88 17.04 -5.35
C SER A 229 -4.28 18.52 -5.21
N ASN A 230 -4.59 19.20 -6.31
CA ASN A 230 -4.95 20.61 -6.27
C ASN A 230 -6.42 20.82 -5.88
N ALA A 231 -7.32 19.95 -6.36
CA ALA A 231 -8.75 20.03 -6.08
C ALA A 231 -9.09 19.70 -4.61
N THR A 232 -8.27 18.92 -3.92
CA THR A 232 -8.42 18.67 -2.47
C THR A 232 -7.86 19.81 -1.61
N GLY A 233 -7.09 20.74 -2.19
CA GLY A 233 -6.51 21.88 -1.46
C GLY A 233 -5.69 21.43 -0.25
N GLU A 234 -5.88 22.11 0.88
CA GLU A 234 -5.19 21.82 2.14
C GLU A 234 -5.79 20.66 2.94
N GLN A 235 -6.84 20.02 2.43
CA GLN A 235 -7.43 18.84 3.07
C GLN A 235 -6.54 17.61 2.81
N PRO A 236 -6.02 16.94 3.85
CA PRO A 236 -5.35 15.66 3.68
C PRO A 236 -6.36 14.58 3.24
N LEU A 237 -5.91 13.67 2.40
CA LEU A 237 -6.62 12.45 2.07
C LEU A 237 -6.20 11.33 3.03
N ASP A 238 -7.13 10.46 3.37
CA ASP A 238 -6.85 9.22 4.11
C ASP A 238 -6.71 8.04 3.15
N VAL A 239 -7.63 7.96 2.19
CA VAL A 239 -7.77 6.83 1.26
C VAL A 239 -7.76 7.35 -0.17
N VAL A 240 -7.00 6.68 -1.03
CA VAL A 240 -7.08 6.88 -2.48
C VAL A 240 -7.52 5.56 -3.11
N CYS A 241 -8.66 5.60 -3.80
CA CYS A 241 -9.23 4.48 -4.51
C CYS A 241 -9.16 4.72 -6.02
N PHE A 242 -8.65 3.76 -6.78
CA PHE A 242 -8.57 3.83 -8.23
C PHE A 242 -9.37 2.72 -8.89
N VAL A 243 -10.36 3.08 -9.70
CA VAL A 243 -11.12 2.15 -10.55
C VAL A 243 -10.60 2.26 -11.97
N ASN A 244 -9.62 1.40 -12.29
CA ASN A 244 -8.85 1.50 -13.52
C ASN A 244 -8.42 0.11 -13.99
N HIS A 245 -8.01 0.04 -15.25
CA HIS A 245 -7.28 -1.14 -15.71
C HIS A 245 -5.88 -1.17 -15.11
N GLY A 246 -5.43 -2.36 -14.70
CA GLY A 246 -4.02 -2.60 -14.42
C GLY A 246 -3.21 -2.77 -15.70
N TYR A 247 -1.91 -2.54 -15.58
CA TYR A 247 -0.91 -2.73 -16.63
C TYR A 247 0.36 -3.30 -16.01
N LEU A 248 1.01 -4.22 -16.72
CA LEU A 248 2.27 -4.82 -16.28
C LEU A 248 3.30 -4.63 -17.39
N SER A 249 4.46 -4.07 -17.07
CA SER A 249 5.59 -3.93 -17.99
C SER A 249 6.87 -4.36 -17.28
N GLY A 250 7.48 -5.45 -17.76
CA GLY A 250 8.55 -6.12 -17.02
C GLY A 250 8.07 -6.51 -15.61
N ASP A 251 8.80 -6.01 -14.61
CA ASP A 251 8.53 -6.26 -13.18
C ASP A 251 7.71 -5.16 -12.51
N HIS A 252 7.23 -4.20 -13.29
CA HIS A 252 6.55 -3.02 -12.76
C HIS A 252 5.06 -3.04 -13.05
N GLY A 253 4.27 -2.82 -12.00
CA GLY A 253 2.84 -2.62 -12.08
C GLY A 253 2.49 -1.15 -12.28
N ALA A 254 1.39 -0.92 -12.99
CA ALA A 254 0.80 0.41 -13.11
C ALA A 254 -0.71 0.32 -13.27
N ILE A 255 -1.37 1.46 -13.13
CA ILE A 255 -2.78 1.65 -13.48
C ILE A 255 -2.89 2.56 -14.72
N ALA A 256 -3.85 2.24 -15.58
CA ALA A 256 -4.05 2.88 -16.87
C ALA A 256 -5.13 3.98 -16.79
N PHE A 257 -4.82 5.13 -17.38
CA PHE A 257 -5.66 6.32 -17.46
C PHE A 257 -5.79 6.81 -18.90
N ALA A 258 -6.85 7.56 -19.17
CA ALA A 258 -6.92 8.42 -20.33
C ALA A 258 -5.80 9.49 -20.30
N GLN A 259 -5.53 10.12 -21.44
CA GLN A 259 -4.45 11.10 -21.61
C GLN A 259 -4.53 12.23 -20.57
N SER A 260 -5.74 12.67 -20.22
CA SER A 260 -6.04 13.56 -19.10
C SER A 260 -7.53 13.42 -18.70
N PRO A 261 -7.99 14.07 -17.61
CA PRO A 261 -9.41 14.08 -17.26
C PRO A 261 -10.34 14.66 -18.35
N VAL A 262 -9.82 15.58 -19.17
CA VAL A 262 -10.57 16.25 -20.26
C VAL A 262 -10.32 15.63 -21.64
N MET A 263 -9.33 14.75 -21.80
CA MET A 263 -8.90 14.22 -23.10
C MET A 263 -8.75 12.70 -23.05
N ASN A 264 -9.54 12.02 -23.86
CA ASN A 264 -9.55 10.56 -24.00
C ASN A 264 -9.82 10.16 -25.45
N GLU A 265 -8.85 10.44 -26.32
CA GLU A 265 -8.98 10.27 -27.78
C GLU A 265 -8.03 9.18 -28.32
N ASP A 266 -6.94 8.89 -27.60
CA ASP A 266 -5.96 7.90 -28.01
C ASP A 266 -6.49 6.46 -27.86
N ARG A 267 -6.65 5.79 -28.99
CA ARG A 267 -7.10 4.38 -29.07
C ARG A 267 -5.96 3.37 -29.02
N GLY A 268 -4.72 3.82 -29.24
CA GLY A 268 -3.55 2.96 -29.26
C GLY A 268 -2.77 2.95 -27.95
N TRP A 269 -3.03 3.91 -27.06
CA TRP A 269 -2.23 4.08 -25.85
C TRP A 269 -3.03 4.67 -24.68
N ALA A 270 -2.60 4.32 -23.46
CA ALA A 270 -3.12 4.83 -22.20
C ALA A 270 -1.95 5.41 -21.41
N ARG A 271 -2.21 6.40 -20.55
CA ARG A 271 -1.22 6.85 -19.56
C ARG A 271 -1.13 5.85 -18.42
N PHE A 272 0.07 5.69 -17.88
CA PHE A 272 0.31 4.79 -16.76
C PHE A 272 0.78 5.57 -15.54
N ILE A 273 0.31 5.15 -14.37
CA ILE A 273 0.80 5.62 -13.07
C ILE A 273 1.40 4.39 -12.36
N GLY A 274 2.71 4.42 -12.17
CA GLY A 274 3.47 3.38 -11.47
C GLY A 274 3.63 3.66 -9.97
N ALA A 275 4.28 2.74 -9.27
CA ALA A 275 4.46 2.82 -7.83
C ALA A 275 5.25 4.04 -7.34
N PRO A 276 6.34 4.50 -7.98
CA PRO A 276 7.10 5.67 -7.50
C PRO A 276 6.24 6.95 -7.46
N GLN A 277 5.64 7.31 -8.59
CA GLN A 277 4.75 8.47 -8.70
C GLN A 277 3.54 8.37 -7.76
N LEU A 278 2.92 7.19 -7.65
CA LEU A 278 1.78 6.99 -6.76
C LEU A 278 2.18 7.11 -5.28
N SER A 279 3.34 6.58 -4.89
CA SER A 279 3.82 6.67 -3.51
C SER A 279 4.12 8.11 -3.12
N ARG A 280 4.71 8.89 -4.03
CA ARG A 280 4.93 10.33 -3.84
C ARG A 280 3.60 11.08 -3.71
N PHE A 281 2.63 10.79 -4.57
CA PHE A 281 1.30 11.38 -4.50
C PHE A 281 0.60 11.09 -3.18
N MET A 282 0.61 9.83 -2.72
CA MET A 282 0.01 9.45 -1.45
C MET A 282 0.70 10.14 -0.26
N THR A 283 2.04 10.23 -0.28
CA THR A 283 2.80 10.97 0.74
C THR A 283 2.40 12.44 0.76
N ASN A 284 2.38 13.11 -0.39
CA ASN A 284 2.07 14.54 -0.51
C ASN A 284 0.62 14.87 -0.12
N THR A 285 -0.31 13.94 -0.32
CA THR A 285 -1.72 14.13 0.04
C THR A 285 -2.05 13.65 1.46
N GLY A 286 -1.12 12.98 2.14
CA GLY A 286 -1.33 12.41 3.47
C GLY A 286 -1.99 11.02 3.47
N ALA A 287 -2.33 10.49 2.29
CA ALA A 287 -3.00 9.22 2.14
C ALA A 287 -2.15 8.06 2.66
N TRP A 288 -2.78 7.19 3.45
CA TRP A 288 -2.15 6.03 4.08
C TRP A 288 -2.80 4.72 3.64
N CYS A 289 -3.92 4.79 2.91
CA CYS A 289 -4.57 3.64 2.32
C CYS A 289 -4.70 3.77 0.80
N LEU A 290 -4.23 2.75 0.07
CA LEU A 290 -4.47 2.57 -1.36
C LEU A 290 -5.52 1.49 -1.57
N ILE A 291 -6.52 1.76 -2.40
CA ILE A 291 -7.48 0.75 -2.87
C ILE A 291 -7.47 0.74 -4.40
N LEU A 292 -7.28 -0.43 -5.00
CA LEU A 292 -7.37 -0.64 -6.44
C LEU A 292 -8.63 -1.45 -6.74
N GLY A 293 -9.56 -0.87 -7.48
CA GLY A 293 -10.72 -1.56 -8.04
C GLY A 293 -10.41 -2.12 -9.42
N SER A 294 -10.30 -3.44 -9.53
CA SER A 294 -10.16 -4.15 -10.81
C SER A 294 -11.55 -4.37 -11.43
N PRO A 295 -11.89 -3.73 -12.56
CA PRO A 295 -13.20 -3.88 -13.18
C PRO A 295 -13.35 -5.21 -13.92
N HIS A 296 -14.58 -5.53 -14.36
CA HIS A 296 -14.80 -6.61 -15.32
C HIS A 296 -13.98 -6.39 -16.60
N GLY A 297 -13.33 -7.46 -17.07
CA GLY A 297 -12.46 -7.36 -18.26
C GLY A 297 -11.21 -6.51 -18.02
N ASN A 298 -10.73 -6.42 -16.78
CA ASN A 298 -9.47 -5.74 -16.45
C ASN A 298 -8.35 -6.20 -17.40
N TYR A 299 -7.62 -5.25 -17.99
CA TYR A 299 -6.54 -5.53 -18.93
C TYR A 299 -5.43 -6.37 -18.29
N SER A 300 -5.06 -6.09 -17.04
CA SER A 300 -4.07 -6.87 -16.31
C SER A 300 -4.27 -6.76 -14.79
N THR A 301 -5.03 -7.70 -14.21
CA THR A 301 -5.13 -7.82 -12.75
C THR A 301 -3.77 -8.14 -12.11
N ALA A 302 -2.87 -8.81 -12.84
CA ALA A 302 -1.49 -8.99 -12.41
C ALA A 302 -0.76 -7.65 -12.28
N GLY A 303 -0.92 -6.74 -13.25
CA GLY A 303 -0.38 -5.38 -13.15
C GLY A 303 -0.84 -4.64 -11.90
N SER A 304 -2.14 -4.73 -11.57
CA SER A 304 -2.68 -4.16 -10.33
C SER A 304 -2.08 -4.80 -9.08
N ARG A 305 -1.87 -6.13 -9.05
CA ARG A 305 -1.21 -6.81 -7.92
C ARG A 305 0.25 -6.40 -7.76
N MET A 306 0.99 -6.24 -8.86
CA MET A 306 2.38 -5.78 -8.80
C MET A 306 2.44 -4.35 -8.27
N LEU A 307 1.58 -3.46 -8.77
CA LEU A 307 1.52 -2.08 -8.28
C LEU A 307 1.24 -2.06 -6.77
N LEU A 308 0.31 -2.90 -6.30
CA LEU A 308 -0.03 -3.02 -4.89
C LEU A 308 1.17 -3.50 -4.04
N GLU A 309 1.88 -4.53 -4.50
CA GLU A 309 3.13 -5.00 -3.87
C GLU A 309 4.15 -3.88 -3.82
N GLU A 310 4.43 -3.23 -4.95
CA GLU A 310 5.44 -2.17 -5.07
C GLU A 310 5.13 -0.96 -4.19
N VAL A 311 3.86 -0.56 -4.06
CA VAL A 311 3.44 0.51 -3.14
C VAL A 311 3.59 0.05 -1.68
N SER A 312 3.20 -1.18 -1.34
CA SER A 312 3.36 -1.73 0.01
C SER A 312 4.83 -1.88 0.44
N GLN A 313 5.75 -1.91 -0.52
CA GLN A 313 7.18 -1.90 -0.25
C GLN A 313 7.74 -0.49 0.00
N ARG A 314 7.02 0.57 -0.42
CA ARG A 314 7.47 1.96 -0.38
C ARG A 314 6.78 2.77 0.71
N LEU A 315 5.54 2.45 1.05
CA LEU A 315 4.76 3.21 2.02
C LEU A 315 4.27 2.34 3.19
N PRO A 316 4.38 2.85 4.43
CA PRO A 316 3.65 2.26 5.55
C PRO A 316 2.15 2.51 5.36
N GLY A 317 1.34 1.53 5.73
CA GLY A 317 -0.11 1.64 5.63
C GLY A 317 -0.77 0.39 5.03
N HIS A 318 -1.97 0.59 4.51
CA HIS A 318 -2.80 -0.49 3.97
C HIS A 318 -2.93 -0.37 2.46
N ALA A 319 -2.84 -1.50 1.76
CA ALA A 319 -3.05 -1.53 0.32
C ALA A 319 -4.00 -2.67 -0.02
N LEU A 320 -5.09 -2.38 -0.72
CA LEU A 320 -6.12 -3.34 -1.08
C LEU A 320 -6.30 -3.37 -2.60
N LEU A 321 -6.49 -4.56 -3.16
CA LEU A 321 -7.01 -4.76 -4.51
C LEU A 321 -8.32 -5.54 -4.39
N HIS A 322 -9.36 -5.03 -5.05
CA HIS A 322 -10.68 -5.63 -5.14
C HIS A 322 -10.96 -6.06 -6.58
N ASP A 323 -11.29 -7.33 -6.79
CA ASP A 323 -11.67 -7.88 -8.09
C ASP A 323 -13.20 -7.96 -8.23
N LEU A 324 -13.78 -7.00 -8.96
CA LEU A 324 -15.23 -6.90 -9.15
C LEU A 324 -15.83 -8.15 -9.81
N ALA A 325 -15.04 -8.87 -10.63
CA ALA A 325 -15.52 -10.09 -11.27
C ALA A 325 -15.83 -11.21 -10.28
N LEU A 326 -15.20 -11.19 -9.10
CA LEU A 326 -15.37 -12.17 -8.03
C LEU A 326 -16.28 -11.67 -6.90
N ASP A 327 -16.67 -10.41 -6.90
CA ASP A 327 -17.42 -9.74 -5.83
C ASP A 327 -18.29 -8.61 -6.40
N GLN A 328 -19.33 -9.01 -7.14
CA GLN A 328 -20.15 -8.08 -7.92
C GLN A 328 -20.96 -7.12 -7.04
N ASP A 329 -21.30 -7.56 -5.83
CA ASP A 329 -22.07 -6.80 -4.84
C ASP A 329 -21.17 -6.03 -3.86
N CYS A 330 -19.84 -6.18 -3.98
CA CYS A 330 -18.84 -5.55 -3.11
C CYS A 330 -18.94 -5.95 -1.64
N ASP A 331 -19.54 -7.11 -1.31
CA ASP A 331 -19.68 -7.60 0.07
C ASP A 331 -18.31 -7.80 0.73
N GLY A 332 -17.36 -8.37 -0.03
CA GLY A 332 -15.99 -8.56 0.43
C GLY A 332 -15.30 -7.22 0.68
N LEU A 333 -15.41 -6.29 -0.27
CA LEU A 333 -14.85 -4.95 -0.14
C LEU A 333 -15.44 -4.18 1.05
N THR A 334 -16.75 -4.22 1.25
CA THR A 334 -17.44 -3.66 2.42
C THR A 334 -16.87 -4.21 3.72
N ALA A 335 -16.76 -5.53 3.84
CA ALA A 335 -16.17 -6.17 5.03
C ALA A 335 -14.70 -5.76 5.21
N ALA A 336 -13.93 -5.58 4.13
CA ALA A 336 -12.56 -5.09 4.18
C ALA A 336 -12.48 -3.65 4.73
N CYS A 337 -13.29 -2.74 4.19
CA CYS A 337 -13.34 -1.35 4.64
C CYS A 337 -13.79 -1.24 6.10
N GLN A 338 -14.81 -2.02 6.51
CA GLN A 338 -15.24 -2.10 7.90
C GLN A 338 -14.11 -2.62 8.82
N SER A 339 -13.34 -3.62 8.38
CA SER A 339 -12.20 -4.14 9.13
C SER A 339 -11.03 -3.16 9.21
N LEU A 340 -10.74 -2.40 8.14
CA LEU A 340 -9.63 -1.45 8.09
C LEU A 340 -9.93 -0.15 8.85
N PHE A 341 -11.12 0.39 8.65
CA PHE A 341 -11.49 1.73 9.14
C PHE A 341 -12.31 1.70 10.43
N GLY A 342 -12.88 0.55 10.80
CA GLY A 342 -13.64 0.36 12.03
C GLY A 342 -12.80 0.28 13.31
N THR A 343 -13.48 0.33 14.46
CA THR A 343 -12.88 0.21 15.79
C THR A 343 -13.51 -0.97 16.54
N PRO A 344 -12.75 -1.94 17.05
CA PRO A 344 -11.29 -2.10 16.92
C PRO A 344 -10.86 -2.51 15.49
N ARG A 345 -9.68 -2.05 15.07
CA ARG A 345 -9.16 -2.31 13.73
C ARG A 345 -8.69 -3.75 13.56
N PHE A 346 -8.89 -4.26 12.35
CA PHE A 346 -8.36 -5.53 11.89
C PHE A 346 -8.69 -6.73 12.78
N GLU A 347 -9.78 -6.65 13.54
CA GLU A 347 -10.19 -7.75 14.42
C GLU A 347 -10.68 -8.95 13.60
N ASN A 348 -11.35 -8.69 12.48
CA ASN A 348 -11.95 -9.69 11.61
C ASN A 348 -11.65 -9.39 10.13
N PRO A 349 -10.42 -9.66 9.63
CA PRO A 349 -10.14 -9.50 8.22
C PRO A 349 -11.09 -10.39 7.38
N PRO A 350 -11.56 -9.91 6.22
CA PRO A 350 -12.56 -10.62 5.41
C PRO A 350 -12.01 -11.92 4.84
N ARG A 351 -12.89 -12.93 4.75
CA ARG A 351 -12.62 -14.22 4.09
C ARG A 351 -13.14 -14.21 2.66
N HIS A 352 -12.64 -13.29 1.84
CA HIS A 352 -13.18 -13.11 0.49
C HIS A 352 -12.12 -13.35 -0.60
N PRO A 353 -12.38 -14.19 -1.61
CA PRO A 353 -11.41 -14.49 -2.66
C PRO A 353 -11.16 -13.33 -3.64
N SER A 354 -12.02 -12.31 -3.66
CA SER A 354 -11.85 -11.11 -4.52
C SER A 354 -10.81 -10.13 -4.02
N LEU A 355 -10.28 -10.32 -2.81
CA LEU A 355 -9.45 -9.33 -2.13
C LEU A 355 -7.99 -9.77 -2.10
N THR A 356 -7.09 -8.87 -2.46
CA THR A 356 -5.67 -8.96 -2.12
C THR A 356 -5.36 -7.79 -1.20
N MET A 357 -4.96 -8.06 0.05
CA MET A 357 -4.80 -7.02 1.07
C MET A 357 -3.42 -7.07 1.71
N TYR A 358 -2.66 -5.99 1.64
CA TYR A 358 -1.49 -5.72 2.46
C TYR A 358 -1.91 -4.96 3.71
N ALA A 359 -1.51 -5.48 4.86
CA ALA A 359 -1.77 -4.85 6.13
C ALA A 359 -0.63 -5.09 7.12
N THR A 360 -0.67 -4.30 8.19
CA THR A 360 0.19 -4.45 9.36
C THR A 360 -0.65 -4.99 10.53
N PRO A 361 -0.21 -6.01 11.27
CA PRO A 361 -0.94 -6.53 12.43
C PRO A 361 -1.19 -5.43 13.49
N ALA A 362 -2.47 -5.12 13.77
CA ALA A 362 -2.91 -3.93 14.50
C ALA A 362 -2.46 -3.79 15.97
N LYS A 363 -2.04 -4.88 16.64
CA LYS A 363 -1.88 -4.90 18.11
C LYS A 363 -0.43 -4.86 18.63
N ARG A 364 0.57 -4.55 17.79
CA ARG A 364 1.94 -4.96 18.19
C ARG A 364 3.16 -4.13 17.84
N MET A 365 3.04 -2.86 17.49
CA MET A 365 4.22 -2.04 17.16
C MET A 365 4.55 -0.94 18.17
N GLU A 366 4.06 -1.04 19.39
CA GLU A 366 4.61 -0.25 20.51
C GLU A 366 5.81 -0.95 21.17
N THR A 367 6.03 -2.25 20.92
CA THR A 367 7.19 -3.01 21.41
C THR A 367 8.03 -3.53 20.23
N GLU A 368 9.30 -3.12 20.19
CA GLU A 368 10.28 -3.11 19.09
C GLU A 368 10.67 -4.44 18.42
N THR A 369 10.03 -5.56 18.72
CA THR A 369 10.67 -6.88 18.56
C THR A 369 10.24 -7.72 17.35
N LEU A 370 9.59 -7.15 16.33
CA LEU A 370 9.14 -7.90 15.14
C LEU A 370 9.86 -7.54 13.83
N TYR A 371 11.11 -7.09 13.90
CA TYR A 371 12.02 -7.38 12.80
C TYR A 371 12.30 -8.88 12.85
N LEU A 372 11.76 -9.63 11.89
CA LEU A 372 12.12 -11.01 11.65
C LEU A 372 13.33 -11.00 10.69
N PRO A 373 14.58 -10.96 11.16
CA PRO A 373 15.69 -11.04 10.24
C PRO A 373 15.69 -12.45 9.65
N ALA A 374 16.12 -12.58 8.40
CA ALA A 374 16.48 -13.88 7.87
C ALA A 374 17.66 -14.44 8.70
N GLY A 375 17.44 -15.50 9.48
CA GLY A 375 18.52 -16.36 9.96
C GLY A 375 19.49 -15.81 11.03
N PHE A 376 19.06 -14.94 11.96
CA PHE A 376 19.93 -14.39 12.99
C PHE A 376 19.67 -14.94 14.39
N GLU A 377 20.54 -15.86 14.84
CA GLU A 377 20.73 -16.18 16.27
C GLU A 377 22.05 -15.61 16.85
N SER A 378 22.87 -14.83 16.11
CA SER A 378 24.22 -14.46 16.63
C SER A 378 24.97 -13.28 15.98
N LEU A 379 24.47 -12.04 16.02
CA LEU A 379 25.37 -10.86 15.86
C LEU A 379 25.13 -9.83 16.97
N HIS A 380 26.25 -9.25 17.44
CA HIS A 380 26.31 -8.27 18.51
C HIS A 380 25.46 -7.04 18.16
N THR A 381 24.57 -6.71 19.09
CA THR A 381 23.46 -5.76 18.96
C THR A 381 23.86 -4.29 19.08
N ASP A 382 25.07 -3.99 19.57
CA ASP A 382 25.35 -2.69 20.19
C ASP A 382 25.49 -1.53 19.18
N ASP A 383 26.03 -1.75 17.98
CA ASP A 383 26.16 -0.70 16.95
C ASP A 383 24.84 -0.38 16.23
N LEU A 384 23.96 -1.38 16.09
CA LEU A 384 22.61 -1.19 15.51
C LEU A 384 21.68 -0.46 16.49
N TRP A 385 21.91 -0.62 17.80
CA TRP A 385 21.17 0.07 18.85
C TRP A 385 21.44 1.58 18.88
N GLU A 386 22.66 2.05 18.63
CA GLU A 386 22.93 3.51 18.66
C GLU A 386 22.19 4.26 17.54
N ILE A 387 22.14 3.72 16.32
CA ILE A 387 21.42 4.34 15.19
C ILE A 387 19.90 4.21 15.38
N ALA A 388 19.41 3.06 15.84
CA ALA A 388 18.00 2.89 16.18
C ALA A 388 17.59 3.88 17.29
N ASN A 389 18.42 4.05 18.32
CA ASN A 389 18.20 5.00 19.40
C ASN A 389 18.20 6.45 18.91
N VAL A 390 19.09 6.85 17.99
CA VAL A 390 19.10 8.23 17.42
C VAL A 390 17.82 8.50 16.61
N ILE A 391 17.33 7.53 15.85
CA ILE A 391 16.07 7.63 15.09
C ILE A 391 14.84 7.56 16.03
N GLN A 392 14.98 6.95 17.19
CA GLN A 392 13.94 6.76 18.20
C GLN A 392 14.01 7.77 19.35
N GLN A 393 14.96 8.70 19.37
CA GLN A 393 15.05 9.67 20.45
C GLN A 393 13.71 10.42 20.51
N PRO A 394 12.95 10.27 21.61
CA PRO A 394 11.70 11.00 21.74
C PRO A 394 12.05 12.47 21.72
N ALA A 395 11.45 13.21 20.80
CA ALA A 395 11.65 14.64 20.74
C ALA A 395 11.36 15.25 22.12
N ALA A 396 12.18 16.22 22.51
CA ALA A 396 12.14 16.86 23.82
C ALA A 396 10.72 17.22 24.26
N ALA A 397 10.30 16.78 25.47
CA ALA A 397 9.18 17.22 26.33
C ALA A 397 7.83 17.70 25.71
N GLY A 398 7.57 17.50 24.41
CA GLY A 398 6.38 17.98 23.70
C GLY A 398 5.45 16.85 23.25
N PRO A 399 4.25 17.19 22.73
CA PRO A 399 3.36 16.20 22.10
C PRO A 399 4.09 15.53 20.94
N SER A 400 3.89 14.23 20.78
CA SER A 400 4.47 13.51 19.64
C SER A 400 3.85 14.03 18.34
N LEU A 401 4.59 13.95 17.22
CA LEU A 401 4.06 14.30 15.90
C LEU A 401 2.73 13.60 15.59
N ARG A 402 2.59 12.37 16.07
CA ARG A 402 1.36 11.58 15.97
C ARG A 402 0.20 12.25 16.72
N ASP A 403 0.45 12.77 17.92
CA ASP A 403 -0.56 13.47 18.71
C ASP A 403 -1.03 14.75 18.00
N VAL A 404 -0.12 15.47 17.34
CA VAL A 404 -0.44 16.67 16.57
C VAL A 404 -1.39 16.34 15.42
N VAL A 405 -1.08 15.28 14.65
CA VAL A 405 -1.94 14.82 13.56
C VAL A 405 -3.32 14.35 14.08
N GLN A 406 -3.34 13.69 15.24
CA GLN A 406 -4.56 13.13 15.82
C GLN A 406 -5.50 14.18 16.46
N GLN A 407 -5.01 15.37 16.81
CA GLN A 407 -5.79 16.42 17.50
C GLN A 407 -6.85 17.15 16.63
N ALA A 408 -7.14 16.61 15.44
CA ALA A 408 -8.12 17.07 14.43
C ALA A 408 -7.70 18.35 13.65
N GLU A 409 -8.02 18.34 12.36
CA GLU A 409 -7.80 19.43 11.39
C GLU A 409 -6.33 19.83 11.14
N SER A 410 -5.40 18.88 11.25
CA SER A 410 -4.02 19.12 10.78
C SER A 410 -4.01 19.41 9.28
N PRO A 411 -3.30 20.47 8.84
CA PRO A 411 -3.20 20.80 7.43
C PRO A 411 -2.43 19.71 6.69
N ARG A 412 -2.71 19.57 5.38
CA ARG A 412 -2.12 18.53 4.53
C ARG A 412 -0.61 18.44 4.65
N TRP A 413 0.11 19.55 4.71
CA TRP A 413 1.58 19.54 4.78
C TRP A 413 2.10 18.88 6.07
N VAL A 414 1.41 19.03 7.20
CA VAL A 414 1.78 18.38 8.47
C VAL A 414 1.60 16.88 8.36
N VAL A 415 0.47 16.44 7.81
CA VAL A 415 0.19 15.01 7.59
C VAL A 415 1.21 14.43 6.61
N ALA A 416 1.48 15.11 5.50
CA ALA A 416 2.45 14.68 4.50
C ALA A 416 3.87 14.55 5.08
N ALA A 417 4.28 15.51 5.93
CA ALA A 417 5.55 15.45 6.61
C ALA A 417 5.63 14.25 7.59
N GLU A 418 4.56 13.97 8.35
CA GLU A 418 4.50 12.76 9.18
C GLU A 418 4.63 11.47 8.35
N ARG A 419 3.95 11.39 7.20
CA ARG A 419 4.04 10.23 6.30
C ARG A 419 5.45 10.04 5.78
N TYR A 420 6.09 11.12 5.35
CA TYR A 420 7.46 11.11 4.86
C TYR A 420 8.42 10.63 5.94
N LEU A 421 8.37 11.23 7.14
CA LEU A 421 9.22 10.85 8.26
C LEU A 421 8.98 9.39 8.66
N ASN A 422 7.73 8.93 8.76
CA ASN A 422 7.42 7.54 9.10
C ASN A 422 8.01 6.59 8.05
N THR A 423 7.83 6.89 6.76
CA THR A 423 8.38 6.09 5.65
C THR A 423 9.89 5.96 5.77
N CYS A 424 10.60 7.09 5.89
CA CYS A 424 12.05 7.07 5.97
C CYS A 424 12.55 6.32 7.21
N ARG A 425 11.88 6.45 8.36
CA ARG A 425 12.20 5.64 9.57
C ARG A 425 12.06 4.15 9.31
N GLN A 426 10.98 3.71 8.64
CA GLN A 426 10.80 2.29 8.32
C GLN A 426 11.83 1.77 7.32
N GLU A 427 12.17 2.59 6.31
CA GLU A 427 13.18 2.24 5.33
C GLU A 427 14.58 2.14 5.94
N SER A 428 14.95 3.05 6.84
CA SER A 428 16.21 2.97 7.59
C SER A 428 16.28 1.70 8.42
N LYS A 429 15.21 1.35 9.15
CA LYS A 429 15.16 0.11 9.92
C LYS A 429 15.22 -1.15 9.04
N ARG A 430 14.52 -1.16 7.90
CA ARG A 430 14.59 -2.25 6.92
C ARG A 430 16.00 -2.41 6.35
N SER A 431 16.63 -1.31 5.97
CA SER A 431 18.00 -1.31 5.44
C SER A 431 19.00 -1.80 6.48
N ALA A 432 18.88 -1.37 7.73
CA ALA A 432 19.68 -1.87 8.84
C ALA A 432 19.52 -3.39 9.05
N ALA A 433 18.28 -3.90 9.01
CA ALA A 433 18.01 -5.33 9.12
C ALA A 433 18.62 -6.13 7.95
N ASN A 434 18.58 -5.59 6.72
CA ASN A 434 19.17 -6.23 5.55
C ASN A 434 20.71 -6.23 5.57
N LEU A 435 21.33 -5.14 6.04
CA LEU A 435 22.79 -5.05 6.19
C LEU A 435 23.30 -6.01 7.28
N GLY A 436 22.58 -6.09 8.41
CA GLY A 436 22.84 -7.08 9.44
C GLY A 436 22.76 -8.50 8.89
N ALA A 437 21.81 -8.77 8.00
CA ALA A 437 21.66 -10.07 7.35
C ALA A 437 22.84 -10.44 6.41
N ALA A 438 23.40 -9.45 5.73
CA ALA A 438 24.51 -9.63 4.79
C ALA A 438 25.90 -9.68 5.47
N GLY A 439 26.01 -9.28 6.73
CA GLY A 439 27.29 -9.26 7.46
C GLY A 439 28.27 -8.19 6.99
N ASP A 440 27.81 -7.16 6.26
CA ASP A 440 28.66 -6.14 5.65
C ASP A 440 28.50 -4.79 6.37
N SER A 441 29.43 -4.48 7.28
CA SER A 441 29.37 -3.29 8.16
C SER A 441 30.00 -2.03 7.58
N ARG A 442 30.66 -2.09 6.41
CA ARG A 442 31.57 -1.02 5.95
C ARG A 442 30.93 0.16 5.22
N ASN A 443 29.63 0.13 4.93
CA ASN A 443 28.94 1.14 4.08
C ASN A 443 27.73 1.82 4.74
N MET A 444 27.65 1.91 6.07
CA MET A 444 26.46 2.47 6.74
C MET A 444 26.28 3.99 6.60
N SER A 445 27.32 4.76 6.26
CA SER A 445 27.25 6.23 6.23
C SER A 445 26.50 6.84 5.04
N SER A 446 26.05 6.04 4.07
CA SER A 446 25.36 6.52 2.86
C SER A 446 23.87 6.17 2.79
N VAL A 447 23.34 5.46 3.78
CA VAL A 447 21.98 4.89 3.73
C VAL A 447 21.07 5.59 4.73
N GLY A 448 20.61 6.77 4.38
CA GLY A 448 19.57 7.49 5.11
C GLY A 448 19.43 8.92 4.61
N PRO A 449 18.23 9.52 4.70
CA PRO A 449 18.12 10.97 4.60
C PRO A 449 19.01 11.62 5.65
N ASP A 450 19.52 12.81 5.35
CA ASP A 450 20.33 13.57 6.30
C ASP A 450 19.57 13.72 7.62
N LEU A 451 20.13 13.22 8.72
CA LEU A 451 19.55 13.28 10.06
C LEU A 451 19.18 14.72 10.42
N GLU A 452 19.94 15.69 9.91
CA GLU A 452 19.66 17.11 10.06
C GLU A 452 18.30 17.49 9.43
N THR A 453 17.98 16.96 8.24
CA THR A 453 16.70 17.21 7.57
C THR A 453 15.52 16.67 8.39
N PHE A 454 15.66 15.48 8.99
CA PHE A 454 14.63 14.92 9.88
C PHE A 454 14.35 15.84 11.07
N GLN A 455 15.42 16.26 11.76
CA GLN A 455 15.32 17.12 12.94
C GLN A 455 14.72 18.48 12.60
N GLN A 456 15.06 19.04 11.43
CA GLN A 456 14.48 20.29 10.94
C GLN A 456 12.97 20.15 10.69
N ILE A 457 12.52 19.09 10.01
CA ILE A 457 11.10 18.86 9.76
C ILE A 457 10.34 18.68 11.09
N GLU A 458 10.86 17.88 12.01
CA GLU A 458 10.25 17.68 13.33
C GLU A 458 10.14 18.99 14.13
N ALA A 459 11.20 19.81 14.11
CA ALA A 459 11.21 21.10 14.80
C ALA A 459 10.16 22.06 14.22
N ILE A 460 10.00 22.10 12.89
CA ILE A 460 8.97 22.93 12.23
C ILE A 460 7.58 22.49 12.69
N ILE A 461 7.29 21.19 12.69
CA ILE A 461 5.96 20.70 13.08
C ILE A 461 5.68 20.90 14.56
N GLN A 462 6.69 20.74 15.43
CA GLN A 462 6.54 21.03 16.86
C GLN A 462 6.27 22.52 17.10
N SER A 463 6.91 23.41 16.33
CA SER A 463 6.62 24.84 16.41
C SER A 463 5.17 25.15 16.01
N TYR A 464 4.66 24.48 14.96
CA TYR A 464 3.27 24.58 14.53
C TYR A 464 2.30 24.09 15.62
N ALA A 465 2.59 22.94 16.23
CA ALA A 465 1.77 22.38 17.31
C ALA A 465 1.72 23.29 18.55
N ALA A 466 2.79 24.01 18.84
CA ALA A 466 2.85 24.95 19.96
C ALA A 466 2.08 26.26 19.69
N SER A 467 1.84 26.63 18.42
CA SER A 467 1.15 27.87 18.05
C SER A 467 0.42 27.75 16.70
N PRO A 468 -0.75 27.08 16.66
CA PRO A 468 -1.48 26.81 15.40
C PRO A 468 -2.02 28.06 14.70
N THR A 469 -2.07 29.21 15.39
CA THR A 469 -2.71 30.46 14.94
C THR A 469 -1.76 31.46 14.27
N ALA A 470 -0.49 31.12 14.06
CA ALA A 470 0.38 31.95 13.23
C ALA A 470 -0.04 31.79 11.76
N ASP A 471 -0.47 32.90 11.14
CA ASP A 471 -1.10 32.94 9.82
C ASP A 471 -0.45 32.01 8.77
N SER A 472 -1.29 31.29 8.03
CA SER A 472 -0.98 30.35 6.95
C SER A 472 -0.27 30.95 5.72
N GLN A 473 0.35 32.13 5.86
CA GLN A 473 1.13 32.77 4.79
C GLN A 473 2.57 32.25 4.71
N ASP A 474 3.08 31.60 5.76
CA ASP A 474 4.39 30.92 5.77
C ASP A 474 4.29 29.43 5.39
N SER A 475 3.32 29.06 4.53
CA SER A 475 3.37 27.74 3.89
C SER A 475 4.67 27.65 3.09
N PRO A 476 5.52 26.63 3.29
CA PRO A 476 6.74 26.46 2.53
C PRO A 476 6.39 25.97 1.12
N ASP A 477 5.88 26.86 0.27
CA ASP A 477 5.65 26.62 -1.16
C ASP A 477 6.97 26.34 -1.93
N ASP A 478 8.12 26.45 -1.25
CA ASP A 478 9.47 26.28 -1.79
C ASP A 478 10.18 24.96 -1.41
N PHE A 479 9.46 23.89 -1.06
CA PHE A 479 10.03 22.53 -1.14
C PHE A 479 10.24 22.10 -2.61
N GLN A 480 11.07 22.84 -3.34
CA GLN A 480 11.73 22.34 -4.54
C GLN A 480 12.73 21.27 -4.09
N SER A 481 12.62 20.08 -4.69
CA SER A 481 13.56 18.98 -4.48
C SER A 481 15.01 19.47 -4.52
N PRO A 482 15.93 18.97 -3.66
CA PRO A 482 17.32 19.39 -3.68
C PRO A 482 17.91 19.16 -5.08
N GLY A 483 18.32 20.26 -5.71
CA GLY A 483 18.74 20.29 -7.10
C GLY A 483 19.92 19.35 -7.38
N MET A 484 19.79 18.57 -8.47
CA MET A 484 20.93 17.90 -9.09
C MET A 484 22.01 18.92 -9.42
N MET A 485 23.13 18.87 -8.69
CA MET A 485 24.37 19.51 -9.11
C MET A 485 24.77 18.96 -10.48
N SER A 486 24.77 19.84 -11.47
CA SER A 486 25.29 19.57 -12.81
C SER A 486 26.80 19.31 -12.71
N ALA A 487 27.25 18.14 -13.17
CA ALA A 487 28.68 17.87 -13.33
C ALA A 487 29.27 18.82 -14.39
N PRO A 488 30.46 19.41 -14.17
CA PRO A 488 31.12 20.20 -15.19
C PRO A 488 31.62 19.29 -16.33
N MET A 489 31.45 19.76 -17.56
CA MET A 489 32.08 19.20 -18.77
C MET A 489 33.61 19.26 -18.69
#